data_AF-W2TU77-F1
#
_entry.id   AF-W2TU77-F1
#
_cell.length_a   1.000
_cell.length_b   1.000
_cell.length_c   1.000
_cell.angle_alpha   90.00
_cell.angle_beta   90.00
_cell.angle_gamma   90.00
#
_symmetry.space_group_name_H-M   'P 1'
#
loop_
_entity.id
_entity.type
_entity.pdbx_description
1 polymer ?
#
loop_
_entity_poly.entity_id
_entity_poly.type
_entity_poly.pdbx_seq_one_letter_code
_entity_poly.pdbx_strand_id
1 'polypeptide(L)'
;MAYCSGICRNNLPCQHGGYPHPNSCTKCICPTGLGGTYCDQVQASNCGTELPMAAASWNNLSYSGASSCYWRVRAPTGQRIRFELTYVYFKCAPTCEEFVEIKYGISHDRTGFRQCCRAEYGEVVSHGNSILILTHATRTSQFVLRYRAEGTFEATPLPVVGSSSGEWTVWSTWTTCSERCGACGVRTRRRKCIRETCHGTPLQTQVCNLEGCPPGTPVAGRRYAGYRTGNDGSNRCCTGYKLSGYNGCMRINK
;
A
#
# COMPACT_ATOMS: atom_id res chain seq x y z
N MET A 1 -9.63 -18.69 11.41
CA MET A 1 -10.57 -17.70 11.99
C MET A 1 -11.97 -18.25 11.82
N ALA A 2 -12.72 -18.42 12.92
CA ALA A 2 -13.99 -19.13 12.93
C ALA A 2 -15.12 -18.27 12.34
N TYR A 3 -15.64 -18.67 11.18
CA TYR A 3 -16.81 -18.06 10.57
C TYR A 3 -18.08 -18.72 11.12
N CYS A 4 -18.90 -17.99 11.88
CA CYS A 4 -20.26 -18.40 12.26
C CYS A 4 -21.22 -18.16 11.08
N SER A 5 -21.08 -18.92 10.00
CA SER A 5 -21.85 -18.74 8.75
C SER A 5 -23.28 -19.32 8.78
N GLY A 6 -23.90 -19.46 9.96
CA GLY A 6 -25.20 -20.14 10.08
C GLY A 6 -26.12 -19.67 11.20
N ILE A 7 -25.78 -18.60 11.93
CA ILE A 7 -26.60 -18.12 13.06
C ILE A 7 -27.70 -17.17 12.58
N CYS A 8 -27.39 -16.29 11.63
CA CYS A 8 -28.34 -15.35 11.07
C CYS A 8 -28.92 -15.89 9.76
N ARG A 9 -30.26 -15.95 9.67
CA ARG A 9 -30.97 -16.32 8.43
C ARG A 9 -30.77 -15.30 7.29
N ASN A 10 -30.57 -14.03 7.65
CA ASN A 10 -30.36 -12.94 6.70
C ASN A 10 -28.89 -12.54 6.67
N ASN A 11 -28.33 -12.41 5.47
CA ASN A 11 -26.98 -11.89 5.28
C ASN A 11 -27.03 -10.36 5.25
N LEU A 12 -26.65 -9.70 6.35
CA LEU A 12 -26.55 -8.24 6.37
C LEU A 12 -25.41 -7.78 5.45
N PRO A 13 -25.58 -6.69 4.67
CA PRO A 13 -24.57 -6.15 3.77
C PRO A 13 -23.48 -5.37 4.52
N CYS A 14 -22.77 -6.05 5.42
CA CYS A 14 -21.69 -5.47 6.21
C CYS A 14 -20.52 -5.03 5.31
N GLN A 15 -20.04 -3.80 5.51
CA GLN A 15 -19.02 -3.19 4.67
C GLN A 15 -17.61 -3.39 5.25
N HIS A 16 -16.60 -3.20 4.38
CA HIS A 16 -15.19 -3.13 4.75
C HIS A 16 -14.63 -4.32 5.55
N GLY A 17 -15.24 -5.51 5.39
CA GLY A 17 -14.86 -6.73 6.10
C GLY A 17 -15.51 -6.89 7.48
N GLY A 18 -16.55 -6.09 7.79
CA GLY A 18 -17.47 -6.40 8.88
C GLY A 18 -18.30 -7.65 8.62
N TYR A 19 -18.89 -8.22 9.68
CA TYR A 19 -19.69 -9.43 9.59
C TYR A 19 -20.93 -9.35 10.49
N PRO A 20 -22.01 -10.08 10.21
CA PRO A 20 -23.23 -10.03 11.02
C PRO A 20 -22.95 -10.41 12.48
N HIS A 21 -23.54 -9.66 13.42
CA HIS A 21 -23.37 -9.94 14.84
C HIS A 21 -24.08 -11.25 15.20
N PRO A 22 -23.38 -12.24 15.80
CA PRO A 22 -23.94 -13.57 16.10
C PRO A 22 -25.24 -13.53 16.89
N ASN A 23 -25.34 -12.65 17.89
CA ASN A 23 -26.52 -12.55 18.75
C ASN A 23 -27.51 -11.46 18.31
N SER A 24 -27.21 -10.70 17.25
CA SER A 24 -27.99 -9.54 16.83
C SER A 24 -27.95 -9.44 15.31
N CYS A 25 -28.78 -10.23 14.65
CA CYS A 25 -28.88 -10.32 13.19
C CYS A 25 -29.46 -9.06 12.52
N THR A 26 -29.41 -7.91 13.19
CA THR A 26 -29.81 -6.59 12.69
C THR A 26 -28.65 -5.60 12.71
N LYS A 27 -27.46 -6.00 13.18
CA LYS A 27 -26.27 -5.15 13.23
C LYS A 27 -25.02 -5.93 12.85
N CYS A 28 -24.04 -5.25 12.25
CA CYS A 28 -22.73 -5.80 11.97
C CYS A 28 -21.75 -5.57 13.13
N ILE A 29 -20.84 -6.53 13.33
CA ILE A 29 -19.58 -6.30 14.04
C ILE A 29 -18.62 -5.65 13.07
N CYS A 30 -18.13 -4.46 13.45
CA CYS A 30 -17.34 -3.61 12.59
C CYS A 30 -15.84 -3.72 12.88
N PRO A 31 -14.99 -3.61 11.85
CA PRO A 31 -13.58 -3.39 12.05
C PRO A 31 -13.32 -2.14 12.90
N THR A 32 -12.27 -2.16 13.71
CA THR A 32 -11.87 -1.00 14.53
C THR A 32 -11.72 0.25 13.66
N GLY A 33 -12.33 1.35 14.11
CA GLY A 33 -12.38 2.62 13.38
C GLY A 33 -13.64 2.81 12.53
N LEU A 34 -14.48 1.78 12.39
CA LEU A 34 -15.79 1.85 11.73
C LEU A 34 -16.93 1.54 12.70
N GLY A 35 -18.10 2.10 12.40
CA GLY A 35 -19.32 1.96 13.17
C GLY A 35 -20.57 2.04 12.30
N GLY A 36 -21.71 2.19 12.95
CA GLY A 36 -23.03 2.11 12.30
C GLY A 36 -23.54 0.68 12.20
N THR A 37 -24.73 0.53 11.61
CA THR A 37 -25.37 -0.77 11.42
C THR A 37 -24.62 -1.65 10.43
N TYR A 38 -24.03 -1.03 9.41
CA TYR A 38 -23.38 -1.72 8.28
C TYR A 38 -21.87 -1.47 8.18
N CYS A 39 -21.24 -0.87 9.20
CA CYS A 39 -19.81 -0.53 9.19
C CYS A 39 -19.43 0.51 8.12
N ASP A 40 -20.38 1.34 7.74
CA ASP A 40 -20.28 2.36 6.71
C ASP A 40 -19.97 3.75 7.28
N GLN A 41 -19.93 3.91 8.60
CA GLN A 41 -19.64 5.16 9.30
C GLN A 41 -18.31 5.08 10.05
N VAL A 42 -17.66 6.20 10.32
CA VAL A 42 -16.54 6.26 11.27
C VAL A 42 -17.04 5.92 12.68
N GLN A 43 -16.24 5.16 13.42
CA GLN A 43 -16.52 4.84 14.82
C GLN A 43 -16.55 6.12 15.67
N ALA A 44 -17.61 6.29 16.47
CA ALA A 44 -17.75 7.46 17.33
C ALA A 44 -16.68 7.49 18.43
N SER A 45 -16.07 8.67 18.63
CA SER A 45 -15.12 8.98 19.71
C SER A 45 -15.16 10.48 20.01
N ASN A 46 -14.49 10.91 21.07
CA ASN A 46 -14.37 12.32 21.49
C ASN A 46 -13.52 13.18 20.53
N CYS A 47 -12.85 12.54 19.59
CA CYS A 47 -12.01 13.09 18.53
C CYS A 47 -12.13 12.18 17.32
N GLY A 48 -11.76 12.65 16.12
CA GLY A 48 -11.96 11.84 14.92
C GLY A 48 -13.28 12.12 14.22
N THR A 49 -13.27 12.03 12.90
CA THR A 49 -14.45 12.26 12.05
C THR A 49 -14.19 11.75 10.62
N GLU A 50 -15.22 11.75 9.79
CA GLU A 50 -15.05 11.73 8.33
C GLU A 50 -14.33 13.01 7.91
N LEU A 51 -13.18 12.84 7.27
CA LEU A 51 -12.42 13.95 6.72
C LEU A 51 -12.94 14.33 5.34
N PRO A 52 -12.66 15.57 4.87
CA PRO A 52 -12.97 15.96 3.51
C PRO A 52 -12.40 14.96 2.51
N MET A 53 -13.17 14.72 1.44
CA MET A 53 -12.73 13.87 0.35
C MET A 53 -11.38 14.35 -0.17
N ALA A 54 -10.46 13.41 -0.43
CA ALA A 54 -9.10 13.74 -0.84
C ALA A 54 -9.10 14.54 -2.15
N ALA A 55 -8.41 15.69 -2.14
CA ALA A 55 -8.19 16.52 -3.32
C ALA A 55 -6.86 16.17 -3.99
N ALA A 56 -6.62 16.69 -5.20
CA ALA A 56 -5.33 16.53 -5.88
C ALA A 56 -4.17 17.23 -5.14
N SER A 57 -4.48 18.28 -4.35
CA SER A 57 -3.55 18.97 -3.47
C SER A 57 -3.32 18.20 -2.17
N TRP A 58 -2.15 18.41 -1.57
CA TRP A 58 -1.83 17.86 -0.26
C TRP A 58 -2.65 18.52 0.83
N ASN A 59 -3.29 17.70 1.66
CA ASN A 59 -4.00 18.08 2.87
C ASN A 59 -3.28 17.49 4.08
N ASN A 60 -3.29 18.21 5.21
CA ASN A 60 -2.66 17.75 6.44
C ASN A 60 -3.71 17.42 7.49
N LEU A 61 -3.54 16.27 8.13
CA LEU A 61 -4.21 15.87 9.35
C LEU A 61 -3.19 15.92 10.49
N SER A 62 -3.45 16.77 11.47
CA SER A 62 -2.60 16.91 12.67
C SER A 62 -3.39 16.50 13.90
N TYR A 63 -2.74 15.72 14.76
CA TYR A 63 -3.31 15.29 16.03
C TYR A 63 -2.36 15.62 17.18
N SER A 64 -2.94 16.03 18.30
CA SER A 64 -2.24 16.19 19.58
C SER A 64 -3.21 15.87 20.71
N GLY A 65 -2.95 14.80 21.45
CA GLY A 65 -3.83 14.38 22.55
C GLY A 65 -3.49 13.02 23.14
N ALA A 66 -4.35 12.56 24.04
CA ALA A 66 -4.23 11.30 24.76
C ALA A 66 -5.55 10.53 24.67
N SER A 67 -5.99 10.21 23.46
CA SER A 67 -7.29 9.58 23.22
C SER A 67 -7.26 8.61 22.05
N SER A 68 -8.23 7.70 22.04
CA SER A 68 -8.47 6.84 20.90
C SER A 68 -9.40 7.55 19.93
N CYS A 69 -8.87 7.90 18.77
CA CYS A 69 -9.57 8.69 17.76
C CYS A 69 -9.64 7.91 16.45
N TYR A 70 -10.68 8.15 15.66
CA TYR A 70 -10.89 7.47 14.39
C TYR A 70 -11.22 8.48 13.30
N TRP A 71 -10.46 8.46 12.21
CA TRP A 71 -10.75 9.24 11.02
C TRP A 71 -10.83 8.35 9.80
N ARG A 72 -11.59 8.81 8.81
CA ARG A 72 -11.59 8.22 7.48
C ARG A 72 -11.41 9.29 6.43
N VAL A 73 -10.54 9.01 5.47
CA VAL A 73 -10.45 9.78 4.22
C VAL A 73 -10.97 8.89 3.10
N ARG A 74 -11.80 9.44 2.24
CA ARG A 74 -12.23 8.82 0.98
C ARG A 74 -11.61 9.56 -0.20
N ALA A 75 -11.26 8.84 -1.25
CA ALA A 75 -10.90 9.41 -2.54
C ALA A 75 -12.17 9.54 -3.40
N PRO A 76 -12.15 10.40 -4.43
CA PRO A 76 -13.14 10.35 -5.49
C PRO A 76 -13.27 8.94 -6.08
N THR A 77 -14.43 8.63 -6.65
CA THR A 77 -14.70 7.32 -7.25
C THR A 77 -13.54 6.88 -8.11
N GLY A 78 -13.05 5.65 -7.85
CA GLY A 78 -11.92 4.95 -8.49
C GLY A 78 -10.54 5.59 -8.38
N GLN A 79 -10.37 6.68 -7.65
CA GLN A 79 -9.05 7.15 -7.22
C GLN A 79 -8.60 6.41 -5.97
N ARG A 80 -7.32 6.53 -5.68
CA ARG A 80 -6.67 6.04 -4.46
C ARG A 80 -6.17 7.22 -3.64
N ILE A 81 -5.71 6.93 -2.43
CA ILE A 81 -5.18 7.94 -1.53
C ILE A 81 -3.67 7.71 -1.42
N ARG A 82 -2.91 8.73 -1.80
CA ARG A 82 -1.49 8.81 -1.50
C ARG A 82 -1.32 9.53 -0.18
N PHE A 83 -0.55 8.96 0.73
CA PHE A 83 -0.34 9.52 2.05
C PHE A 83 1.08 9.29 2.57
N GLU A 84 1.45 10.06 3.58
CA GLU A 84 2.72 9.94 4.28
C GLU A 84 2.57 10.44 5.73
N LEU A 85 3.15 9.70 6.67
CA LEU A 85 3.36 10.17 8.04
C LEU A 85 4.63 11.02 8.09
N THR A 86 4.47 12.33 8.25
CA THR A 86 5.60 13.28 8.28
C THR A 86 6.13 13.48 9.70
N TYR A 87 5.29 13.25 10.71
CA TYR A 87 5.67 13.39 12.11
C TYR A 87 4.91 12.37 12.96
N VAL A 88 5.60 11.70 13.88
CA VAL A 88 5.02 10.76 14.85
C VAL A 88 5.78 10.87 16.17
N TYR A 89 5.03 11.09 17.25
CA TYR A 89 5.55 11.17 18.61
C TYR A 89 4.57 10.49 19.58
N PHE A 90 4.75 9.18 19.78
CA PHE A 90 4.03 8.39 20.78
C PHE A 90 5.03 7.75 21.74
N LYS A 91 4.52 7.14 22.82
CA LYS A 91 5.35 6.35 23.73
C LYS A 91 6.04 5.22 22.97
N CYS A 92 7.36 5.26 23.00
CA CYS A 92 8.17 4.17 22.49
C CYS A 92 8.13 2.93 23.38
N ALA A 93 7.76 1.80 22.79
CA ALA A 93 7.77 0.49 23.42
C ALA A 93 7.97 -0.59 22.35
N PRO A 94 8.58 -1.75 22.67
CA PRO A 94 8.75 -2.85 21.72
C PRO A 94 7.45 -3.34 21.07
N THR A 95 6.33 -3.21 21.79
CA THR A 95 4.99 -3.62 21.38
C THR A 95 4.15 -2.50 20.76
N CYS A 96 4.64 -1.26 20.74
CA CYS A 96 3.89 -0.05 20.36
C CYS A 96 2.45 -0.06 20.95
N GLU A 97 2.32 -0.03 22.28
CA GLU A 97 1.01 0.03 22.96
C GLU A 97 0.24 1.35 22.69
N GLU A 98 0.98 2.42 22.42
CA GLU A 98 0.47 3.71 21.96
C GLU A 98 0.94 3.92 20.52
N PHE A 99 0.03 4.25 19.61
CA PHE A 99 0.34 4.26 18.18
C PHE A 99 -0.63 5.10 17.35
N VAL A 100 -0.17 5.47 16.16
CA VAL A 100 -1.04 5.75 15.01
C VAL A 100 -1.04 4.51 14.11
N GLU A 101 -2.21 4.03 13.73
CA GLU A 101 -2.40 2.94 12.78
C GLU A 101 -3.10 3.47 11.53
N ILE A 102 -2.58 3.08 10.36
CA ILE A 102 -3.18 3.40 9.07
C ILE A 102 -3.60 2.12 8.38
N LYS A 103 -4.91 1.95 8.19
CA LYS A 103 -5.47 0.88 7.37
C LYS A 103 -5.71 1.41 5.97
N TYR A 104 -4.97 0.87 5.01
CA TYR A 104 -5.00 1.29 3.60
C TYR A 104 -5.32 0.13 2.65
N GLY A 105 -5.79 -1.00 3.18
CA GLY A 105 -6.28 -2.14 2.42
C GLY A 105 -7.57 -1.85 1.66
N ILE A 106 -8.01 -2.80 0.83
CA ILE A 106 -9.30 -2.73 0.13
C ILE A 106 -10.45 -2.88 1.14
N SER A 107 -10.30 -3.83 2.06
CA SER A 107 -11.13 -4.01 3.25
C SER A 107 -10.33 -3.58 4.49
N HIS A 108 -11.02 -3.03 5.49
CA HIS A 108 -10.41 -2.44 6.68
C HIS A 108 -10.46 -3.37 7.89
N ASP A 109 -10.76 -4.65 7.68
CA ASP A 109 -10.76 -5.72 8.69
C ASP A 109 -9.36 -6.05 9.21
N ARG A 110 -8.34 -5.97 8.34
CA ARG A 110 -6.95 -6.26 8.70
C ARG A 110 -6.32 -5.15 9.53
N THR A 111 -5.37 -5.50 10.37
CA THR A 111 -4.52 -4.54 11.07
C THR A 111 -3.67 -3.78 10.06
N GLY A 112 -3.64 -2.46 10.21
CA GLY A 112 -2.87 -1.57 9.36
C GLY A 112 -1.40 -1.46 9.77
N PHE A 113 -0.70 -0.52 9.13
CA PHE A 113 0.64 -0.13 9.51
C PHE A 113 0.60 0.69 10.80
N ARG A 114 1.30 0.25 11.85
CA ARG A 114 1.39 0.94 13.15
C ARG A 114 2.73 1.65 13.30
N GLN A 115 2.69 2.91 13.69
CA GLN A 115 3.88 3.68 14.06
C GLN A 115 3.73 4.24 15.48
N CYS A 116 4.74 4.05 16.31
CA CYS A 116 4.82 4.69 17.63
C CYS A 116 6.10 5.52 17.84
N CYS A 117 7.21 5.13 17.21
CA CYS A 117 8.52 5.79 17.32
C CYS A 117 9.06 6.07 15.94
N ARG A 118 9.71 7.23 15.73
CA ARG A 118 10.46 7.59 14.52
C ARG A 118 9.65 7.34 13.24
N ALA A 119 9.06 8.39 12.66
CA ALA A 119 8.31 8.25 11.41
C ALA A 119 9.15 7.49 10.36
N GLU A 120 8.64 6.36 9.87
CA GLU A 120 9.20 5.72 8.68
C GLU A 120 8.76 6.58 7.49
N TYR A 121 9.71 7.32 6.93
CA TYR A 121 9.45 8.28 5.87
C TYR A 121 9.23 7.56 4.54
N GLY A 122 8.13 7.89 3.86
CA GLY A 122 7.80 7.32 2.56
C GLY A 122 6.35 7.56 2.17
N GLU A 123 6.15 7.91 0.89
CA GLU A 123 4.82 7.99 0.31
C GLU A 123 4.27 6.58 0.07
N VAL A 124 3.07 6.32 0.57
CA VAL A 124 2.33 5.07 0.39
C VAL A 124 1.04 5.36 -0.35
N VAL A 125 0.65 4.45 -1.24
CA VAL A 125 -0.60 4.51 -1.99
C VAL A 125 -1.55 3.44 -1.47
N SER A 126 -2.78 3.82 -1.15
CA SER A 126 -3.80 2.88 -0.68
C SER A 126 -4.15 1.83 -1.74
N HIS A 127 -4.57 0.65 -1.30
CA HIS A 127 -5.10 -0.40 -2.17
C HIS A 127 -6.58 -0.14 -2.54
N GLY A 128 -7.34 0.45 -1.62
CA GLY A 128 -8.73 0.87 -1.82
C GLY A 128 -8.90 2.37 -2.10
N ASN A 129 -10.15 2.82 -2.19
CA ASN A 129 -10.52 4.23 -2.34
C ASN A 129 -10.67 4.98 -1.00
N SER A 130 -10.30 4.34 0.12
CA SER A 130 -10.38 4.95 1.44
C SER A 130 -9.24 4.45 2.33
N ILE A 131 -8.87 5.27 3.31
CA ILE A 131 -7.96 4.90 4.39
C ILE A 131 -8.64 5.20 5.73
N LEU A 132 -8.37 4.35 6.73
CA LEU A 132 -8.70 4.65 8.12
C LEU A 132 -7.43 5.03 8.86
N ILE A 133 -7.51 6.13 9.61
CA ILE A 133 -6.47 6.57 10.52
C ILE A 133 -7.03 6.41 11.91
N LEU A 134 -6.33 5.69 12.77
CA LEU A 134 -6.75 5.52 14.15
C LEU A 134 -5.59 5.72 15.09
N THR A 135 -5.88 6.30 16.26
CA THR A 135 -4.90 6.45 17.33
C THR A 135 -5.29 5.65 18.53
N HIS A 136 -4.29 5.25 19.30
CA HIS A 136 -4.44 4.85 20.68
C HIS A 136 -3.33 5.55 21.47
N ALA A 137 -3.70 6.43 22.38
CA ALA A 137 -2.77 7.19 23.22
C ALA A 137 -3.31 7.32 24.64
N THR A 138 -2.44 7.12 25.62
CA THR A 138 -2.74 7.31 27.05
C THR A 138 -2.04 8.55 27.61
N ARG A 139 -1.03 9.05 26.90
CA ARG A 139 -0.35 10.31 27.18
C ARG A 139 -0.36 11.20 25.95
N THR A 140 -0.09 12.49 26.15
CA THR A 140 -0.05 13.47 25.07
C THR A 140 0.92 13.02 23.99
N SER A 141 0.34 12.59 22.87
CA SER A 141 1.02 12.05 21.70
C SER A 141 0.56 12.81 20.47
N GLN A 142 1.39 12.79 19.43
CA GLN A 142 1.19 13.62 18.25
C GLN A 142 1.49 12.84 16.98
N PHE A 143 0.76 13.15 15.91
CA PHE A 143 1.18 12.81 14.56
C PHE A 143 0.76 13.89 13.57
N VAL A 144 1.46 13.93 12.45
CA VAL A 144 1.05 14.66 11.26
C VAL A 144 1.06 13.69 10.09
N LEU A 145 -0.08 13.58 9.42
CA LEU A 145 -0.26 12.80 8.22
C LEU A 145 -0.64 13.75 7.09
N ARG A 146 0.04 13.66 5.96
CA ARG A 146 -0.39 14.35 4.74
C ARG A 146 -1.01 13.36 3.77
N TYR A 147 -2.08 13.77 3.10
CA TYR A 147 -2.78 12.94 2.13
C TYR A 147 -3.25 13.74 0.92
N ARG A 148 -3.39 13.05 -0.21
CA ARG A 148 -3.99 13.56 -1.45
C ARG A 148 -4.61 12.43 -2.23
N ALA A 149 -5.52 12.78 -3.13
CA ALA A 149 -6.00 11.84 -4.12
C ALA A 149 -4.90 11.57 -5.15
N GLU A 150 -4.82 10.31 -5.56
CA GLU A 150 -3.94 9.83 -6.61
C GLU A 150 -4.73 8.96 -7.57
N GLY A 151 -4.63 9.30 -8.85
CA GLY A 151 -5.35 8.65 -9.94
C GLY A 151 -6.06 9.69 -10.79
N THR A 152 -5.99 9.53 -12.11
CA THR A 152 -6.71 10.33 -13.08
C THR A 152 -8.07 9.69 -13.35
N PHE A 153 -9.15 10.45 -13.20
CA PHE A 153 -10.42 10.14 -13.87
C PHE A 153 -10.45 10.93 -15.17
N GLU A 154 -10.30 10.26 -16.31
CA GLU A 154 -10.97 10.72 -17.52
C GLU A 154 -12.48 10.56 -17.29
N ALA A 155 -13.11 11.56 -16.70
CA ALA A 155 -14.57 11.69 -16.64
C ALA A 155 -14.98 13.14 -16.33
N THR A 156 -14.64 14.05 -17.24
CA THR A 156 -15.51 15.18 -17.59
C THR A 156 -15.54 15.28 -19.10
N PRO A 157 -16.73 15.27 -19.75
CA PRO A 157 -16.83 15.40 -21.18
C PRO A 157 -16.51 16.85 -21.56
N LEU A 158 -15.37 17.05 -22.19
CA LEU A 158 -15.04 18.28 -22.92
C LEU A 158 -14.95 17.95 -24.42
N PRO A 159 -15.23 18.95 -25.26
CA PRO A 159 -15.96 18.78 -26.51
C PRO A 159 -15.17 17.99 -27.54
N VAL A 160 -15.91 17.25 -28.36
CA VAL A 160 -15.44 16.49 -29.51
C VAL A 160 -14.53 17.34 -30.38
N VAL A 161 -13.21 17.16 -30.26
CA VAL A 161 -12.26 17.44 -31.34
C VAL A 161 -11.20 16.35 -31.27
N GLY A 162 -11.15 15.55 -32.34
CA GLY A 162 -10.42 14.28 -32.38
C GLY A 162 -8.95 14.41 -31.98
N SER A 163 -8.53 13.53 -31.09
CA SER A 163 -7.11 13.28 -30.83
C SER A 163 -6.93 11.79 -30.63
N SER A 164 -6.23 11.19 -31.59
CA SER A 164 -5.94 9.77 -31.69
C SER A 164 -4.91 9.40 -30.60
N SER A 165 -5.35 8.69 -29.56
CA SER A 165 -4.43 8.09 -28.59
C SER A 165 -3.78 6.85 -29.23
N GLY A 166 -2.46 6.78 -29.16
CA GLY A 166 -1.70 5.68 -29.73
C GLY A 166 -1.99 4.39 -28.97
N GLU A 167 -2.39 3.34 -29.69
CA GLU A 167 -2.61 2.02 -29.10
C GLU A 167 -1.28 1.27 -28.97
N TRP A 168 -0.96 0.81 -27.77
CA TRP A 168 0.17 -0.09 -27.57
C TRP A 168 -0.19 -1.49 -28.07
N THR A 169 0.74 -2.17 -28.77
CA THR A 169 0.62 -3.61 -28.98
C THR A 169 0.59 -4.33 -27.63
N VAL A 170 0.08 -5.56 -27.63
CA VAL A 170 0.36 -6.50 -26.55
C VAL A 170 1.88 -6.57 -26.32
N TRP A 171 2.26 -6.68 -25.06
CA TRP A 171 3.65 -6.89 -24.72
C TRP A 171 4.16 -8.17 -25.34
N SER A 172 5.41 -8.16 -25.82
CA SER A 172 6.11 -9.38 -26.17
C SER A 172 6.21 -10.29 -24.95
N THR A 173 6.48 -11.57 -25.21
CA THR A 173 7.02 -12.44 -24.17
C THR A 173 8.29 -11.84 -23.58
N TRP A 174 8.55 -12.15 -22.32
CA TRP A 174 9.81 -11.77 -21.68
C TRP A 174 10.96 -12.50 -22.36
N THR A 175 12.09 -11.80 -22.54
CA THR A 175 13.34 -12.45 -22.92
C THR A 175 13.76 -13.46 -21.87
N THR A 176 14.61 -14.41 -22.28
CA THR A 176 15.37 -15.20 -21.32
C THR A 176 16.14 -14.27 -20.38
N CYS A 177 16.27 -14.70 -19.13
CA CYS A 177 17.02 -13.96 -18.14
C CYS A 177 18.49 -13.86 -18.57
N SER A 178 19.08 -12.67 -18.48
CA SER A 178 20.47 -12.45 -18.92
C SER A 178 21.51 -13.21 -18.09
N GLU A 179 21.15 -13.59 -16.87
CA GLU A 179 22.00 -14.37 -15.96
C GLU A 179 21.17 -15.51 -15.36
N ARG A 180 21.85 -16.58 -14.95
CA ARG A 180 21.18 -17.83 -14.54
C ARG A 180 20.82 -17.89 -13.05
N CYS A 181 21.41 -17.04 -12.22
CA CYS A 181 21.26 -17.05 -10.76
C CYS A 181 21.69 -15.71 -10.16
N GLY A 182 21.74 -15.59 -8.84
CA GLY A 182 22.33 -14.49 -8.09
C GLY A 182 21.52 -13.21 -8.05
N ALA A 183 20.25 -13.23 -8.48
CA ALA A 183 19.45 -12.04 -8.69
C ALA A 183 20.16 -10.98 -9.56
N CYS A 184 21.06 -11.43 -10.45
CA CYS A 184 21.85 -10.58 -11.33
C CYS A 184 21.37 -10.61 -12.77
N GLY A 185 20.31 -11.38 -13.06
CA GLY A 185 19.75 -11.44 -14.39
C GLY A 185 18.64 -10.41 -14.57
N VAL A 186 18.57 -9.83 -15.76
CA VAL A 186 17.42 -9.05 -16.19
C VAL A 186 16.77 -9.71 -17.39
N ARG A 187 15.45 -9.63 -17.42
CA ARG A 187 14.66 -9.93 -18.59
C ARG A 187 13.97 -8.65 -19.04
N THR A 188 13.82 -8.53 -20.34
CA THR A 188 13.16 -7.38 -20.94
C THR A 188 11.97 -7.83 -21.77
N ARG A 189 10.99 -6.98 -21.92
CA ARG A 189 9.92 -7.15 -22.90
C ARG A 189 9.63 -5.83 -23.57
N ARG A 190 9.13 -5.90 -24.80
CA ARG A 190 8.90 -4.73 -25.65
C ARG A 190 7.46 -4.71 -26.12
N ARG A 191 6.94 -3.50 -26.31
CA ARG A 191 5.67 -3.24 -27.00
C ARG A 191 5.92 -2.14 -28.02
N LYS A 192 5.16 -2.16 -29.12
CA LYS A 192 5.25 -1.14 -30.17
C LYS A 192 4.02 -0.25 -30.07
N CYS A 193 4.19 1.03 -30.35
CA CYS A 193 3.05 1.91 -30.50
C CYS A 193 2.52 1.76 -31.94
N ILE A 194 1.22 1.55 -32.09
CA ILE A 194 0.60 1.21 -33.39
C ILE A 194 0.25 2.47 -34.18
N ARG A 195 -0.17 3.56 -33.51
CA ARG A 195 -0.75 4.73 -34.18
C ARG A 195 -0.02 6.04 -33.89
N GLU A 196 -0.06 6.52 -32.65
CA GLU A 196 0.25 7.92 -32.31
C GLU A 196 1.27 8.04 -31.18
N THR A 197 1.30 9.16 -30.45
CA THR A 197 2.13 9.31 -29.26
C THR A 197 1.60 8.43 -28.12
N CYS A 198 2.22 7.27 -27.91
CA CYS A 198 1.90 6.41 -26.77
C CYS A 198 2.62 6.89 -25.49
N HIS A 199 1.87 7.07 -24.40
CA HIS A 199 2.45 7.38 -23.08
C HIS A 199 3.02 6.13 -22.38
N GLY A 200 4.18 6.30 -21.75
CA GLY A 200 4.96 5.24 -21.10
C GLY A 200 6.09 4.69 -21.96
N THR A 201 6.92 3.78 -21.42
CA THR A 201 8.09 3.28 -22.14
C THR A 201 7.73 2.08 -23.05
N PRO A 202 8.37 1.96 -24.22
CA PRO A 202 8.23 0.79 -25.11
C PRO A 202 9.05 -0.42 -24.62
N LEU A 203 9.91 -0.22 -23.62
CA LEU A 203 10.78 -1.23 -23.02
C LEU A 203 10.51 -1.31 -21.53
N GLN A 204 10.24 -2.52 -21.04
CA GLN A 204 10.16 -2.83 -19.62
C GLN A 204 11.26 -3.82 -19.26
N THR A 205 11.94 -3.57 -18.13
CA THR A 205 13.01 -4.41 -17.59
C THR A 205 12.59 -4.93 -16.23
N GLN A 206 12.88 -6.19 -15.93
CA GLN A 206 12.60 -6.82 -14.65
C GLN A 206 13.76 -7.71 -14.22
N VAL A 207 14.11 -7.71 -12.93
CA VAL A 207 15.07 -8.64 -12.35
C VAL A 207 14.49 -10.06 -12.35
N CYS A 208 15.32 -11.05 -12.63
CA CYS A 208 14.95 -12.46 -12.70
C CYS A 208 16.04 -13.36 -12.11
N ASN A 209 15.72 -14.65 -11.93
CA ASN A 209 16.60 -15.65 -11.32
C ASN A 209 17.10 -15.22 -9.94
N LEU A 210 16.14 -14.98 -9.04
CA LEU A 210 16.32 -14.40 -7.71
C LEU A 210 17.06 -15.31 -6.70
N GLU A 211 17.31 -16.56 -7.10
CA GLU A 211 18.00 -17.57 -6.32
C GLU A 211 19.50 -17.33 -6.30
N GLY A 212 20.18 -17.54 -5.16
CA GLY A 212 21.63 -17.38 -5.06
C GLY A 212 22.39 -18.32 -6.01
N CYS A 213 23.55 -17.89 -6.51
CA CYS A 213 24.37 -18.76 -7.35
C CYS A 213 25.06 -19.89 -6.55
N PRO A 214 25.32 -21.05 -7.19
CA PRO A 214 26.11 -22.13 -6.60
C PRO A 214 27.52 -21.67 -6.15
N PRO A 215 28.12 -22.33 -5.13
CA PRO A 215 29.49 -22.03 -4.72
C PRO A 215 30.47 -22.18 -5.88
N GLY A 216 31.38 -21.21 -6.03
CA GLY A 216 32.40 -21.21 -7.08
C GLY A 216 31.94 -20.63 -8.42
N THR A 217 30.69 -20.20 -8.59
CA THR A 217 30.30 -19.45 -9.79
C THR A 217 31.00 -18.10 -9.82
N PRO A 218 31.76 -17.76 -10.88
CA PRO A 218 32.40 -16.46 -11.01
C PRO A 218 31.32 -15.40 -11.30
N VAL A 219 30.83 -14.74 -10.23
CA VAL A 219 29.95 -13.57 -10.37
C VAL A 219 30.86 -12.37 -10.58
N ALA A 220 31.23 -12.12 -11.85
CA ALA A 220 32.03 -10.94 -12.21
C ALA A 220 31.37 -9.70 -11.59
N GLY A 221 32.16 -8.79 -10.99
CA GLY A 221 31.71 -7.64 -10.20
C GLY A 221 30.89 -6.58 -10.95
N ARG A 222 29.79 -7.00 -11.58
CA ARG A 222 28.87 -6.16 -12.35
C ARG A 222 28.03 -5.34 -11.38
N ARG A 223 28.19 -4.01 -11.47
CA ARG A 223 27.32 -3.04 -10.81
C ARG A 223 26.05 -2.90 -11.63
N TYR A 224 24.87 -3.02 -11.02
CA TYR A 224 23.63 -2.62 -11.67
C TYR A 224 23.33 -1.13 -11.46
N ALA A 225 22.71 -0.49 -12.45
CA ALA A 225 22.12 0.83 -12.30
C ALA A 225 20.70 0.67 -11.73
N GLY A 226 20.50 1.04 -10.47
CA GLY A 226 19.15 1.32 -9.93
C GLY A 226 18.65 0.49 -8.75
N TYR A 227 19.31 -0.59 -8.33
CA TYR A 227 18.90 -1.38 -7.15
C TYR A 227 20.10 -1.70 -6.23
N ARG A 228 20.01 -1.28 -4.96
CA ARG A 228 21.04 -1.52 -3.93
C ARG A 228 20.80 -2.87 -3.25
N THR A 229 21.39 -3.92 -3.80
CA THR A 229 21.12 -5.30 -3.36
C THR A 229 22.11 -5.83 -2.31
N GLY A 230 23.25 -5.17 -2.07
CA GLY A 230 24.24 -5.57 -1.07
C GLY A 230 23.89 -5.14 0.36
N ASN A 231 24.25 -5.98 1.37
CA ASN A 231 24.14 -5.64 2.80
C ASN A 231 24.99 -4.43 3.23
N ASP A 232 25.95 -4.02 2.40
CA ASP A 232 26.80 -2.85 2.55
C ASP A 232 26.31 -1.64 1.74
N GLY A 233 25.13 -1.72 1.14
CA GLY A 233 24.59 -0.70 0.25
C GLY A 233 25.20 -0.66 -1.15
N SER A 234 26.01 -1.66 -1.53
CA SER A 234 26.56 -1.78 -2.88
C SER A 234 25.55 -2.39 -3.87
N ASN A 235 25.60 -1.98 -5.15
CA ASN A 235 24.79 -2.57 -6.23
C ASN A 235 25.39 -3.92 -6.69
N ARG A 236 25.64 -4.84 -5.75
CA ARG A 236 26.27 -6.14 -5.99
C ARG A 236 25.24 -7.27 -6.06
N CYS A 237 25.54 -8.25 -6.89
CA CYS A 237 24.77 -9.48 -7.07
C CYS A 237 24.69 -10.31 -5.76
N CYS A 238 23.60 -11.04 -5.54
CA CYS A 238 23.44 -11.91 -4.37
C CYS A 238 24.27 -13.19 -4.50
N THR A 239 25.27 -13.38 -3.64
CA THR A 239 26.20 -14.53 -3.67
C THR A 239 25.90 -15.53 -2.55
N GLY A 240 25.03 -16.51 -2.79
CA GLY A 240 24.52 -17.41 -1.74
C GLY A 240 23.35 -16.83 -0.92
N TYR A 241 22.68 -15.80 -1.45
CA TYR A 241 21.56 -15.08 -0.84
C TYR A 241 20.42 -14.95 -1.87
N LYS A 242 19.16 -14.81 -1.42
CA LYS A 242 17.99 -14.51 -2.28
C LYS A 242 17.64 -13.02 -2.21
N LEU A 243 17.02 -12.48 -3.26
CA LEU A 243 16.49 -11.11 -3.22
C LEU A 243 15.23 -11.04 -2.32
N SER A 244 15.26 -10.15 -1.33
CA SER A 244 14.14 -9.81 -0.45
C SER A 244 13.15 -8.87 -1.15
N GLY A 245 11.89 -8.87 -0.69
CA GLY A 245 10.88 -7.90 -1.10
C GLY A 245 11.27 -6.43 -0.81
N TYR A 246 12.29 -6.20 0.01
CA TYR A 246 12.86 -4.88 0.32
C TYR A 246 14.12 -4.53 -0.53
N ASN A 247 14.32 -5.17 -1.68
CA ASN A 247 15.47 -4.96 -2.58
C ASN A 247 16.86 -5.27 -1.97
N GLY A 248 16.97 -6.13 -0.95
CA GLY A 248 18.24 -6.55 -0.33
C GLY A 248 18.48 -8.06 -0.38
N CYS A 249 19.74 -8.53 -0.27
CA CYS A 249 20.07 -9.95 -0.26
C CYS A 249 19.87 -10.60 1.13
N MET A 250 19.06 -11.66 1.24
CA MET A 250 18.84 -12.44 2.49
C MET A 250 19.49 -13.82 2.43
N ARG A 251 20.06 -14.30 3.55
CA ARG A 251 20.73 -15.61 3.63
C ARG A 251 19.74 -16.73 3.29
N ILE A 252 20.19 -17.65 2.45
CA ILE A 252 19.49 -18.92 2.23
C ILE A 252 19.93 -19.83 3.37
N ASN A 253 19.10 -19.97 4.41
CA ASN A 253 19.36 -20.98 5.44
C ASN A 253 19.15 -22.37 4.82
N LYS A 254 20.13 -23.27 4.99
CA LYS A 254 19.99 -24.70 4.69
C LYS A 254 19.17 -25.38 5.76
#